data_AF-A0A950KB92-F1
#
_entry.id   AF-A0A950KB92-F1
#
_cell.length_a   1.000
_cell.length_b   1.000
_cell.length_c   1.000
_cell.angle_alpha   90.00
_cell.angle_beta   90.00
_cell.angle_gamma   90.00
#
_symmetry.space_group_name_H-M   'P 1'
#
loop_
_entity.id
_entity.type
_entity.pdbx_description
1 polymer ?
#
loop_
_entity_poly.entity_id
_entity_poly.type
_entity_poly.pdbx_seq_one_letter_code
_entity_poly.pdbx_strand_id
1 'polypeptide(L)'
;MLIRSLAVLLVLAAAVSADGERDNQVDNVRKVPPPGVKVPDADKAELGAGLEALGKEIDAIRTELKDKPALALLPDVEIYHKAVRYALQYDEIFNVKEIAAAKNQLQLGMHRAKQLREGTPNWWNTRGPVSLGYVSKIDGSV
;
A
#
# COMPACT_ATOMS: atom_id res chain seq x y z
N MET A 1 12.17 61.37 -7.42
CA MET A 1 12.83 60.04 -7.43
C MET A 1 11.93 58.94 -6.86
N LEU A 2 11.17 59.19 -5.78
CA LEU A 2 10.27 58.19 -5.16
C LEU A 2 9.16 57.61 -6.07
N ILE A 3 8.55 58.40 -6.94
CA ILE A 3 7.42 57.94 -7.79
C ILE A 3 7.90 56.94 -8.86
N ARG A 4 9.12 57.11 -9.37
CA ARG A 4 9.73 56.18 -10.33
C ARG A 4 10.13 54.86 -9.66
N SER A 5 10.61 54.92 -8.42
CA SER A 5 10.94 53.71 -7.63
C SER A 5 9.69 52.90 -7.26
N LEU A 6 8.56 53.56 -6.98
CA LEU A 6 7.30 52.89 -6.68
C LEU A 6 6.67 52.21 -7.90
N ALA A 7 6.77 52.84 -9.09
CA ALA A 7 6.28 52.26 -10.34
C ALA A 7 7.06 51.00 -10.76
N VAL A 8 8.38 50.97 -10.50
CA VAL A 8 9.21 49.78 -10.78
C VAL A 8 8.86 48.60 -9.87
N LEU A 9 8.54 48.87 -8.59
CA LEU A 9 8.12 47.82 -7.65
C LEU A 9 6.76 47.20 -8.03
N LEU A 10 5.82 47.99 -8.55
CA LEU A 10 4.49 47.52 -8.96
C LEU A 10 4.55 46.61 -10.20
N VAL A 11 5.47 46.89 -11.13
CA VAL A 11 5.66 46.09 -12.35
C VAL A 11 6.30 44.73 -12.07
N LEU A 12 7.21 44.65 -11.08
CA LEU A 12 7.80 43.36 -10.68
C LEU A 12 6.79 42.43 -9.99
N ALA A 13 5.83 42.96 -9.23
CA ALA A 13 4.79 42.15 -8.58
C ALA A 13 3.82 41.48 -9.57
N ALA A 14 3.57 42.11 -10.73
CA ALA A 14 2.72 41.57 -11.78
C ALA A 14 3.41 40.49 -12.64
N ALA A 15 4.73 40.33 -12.52
CA ALA A 15 5.52 39.33 -13.25
C ALA A 15 5.72 38.03 -12.44
N VAL A 16 5.20 37.94 -11.21
CA VAL A 16 5.17 36.68 -10.45
C VAL A 16 3.97 35.87 -10.93
N SER A 17 4.21 34.93 -11.85
CA SER A 17 3.26 33.84 -12.11
C SER A 17 3.29 32.89 -10.92
N ALA A 18 2.26 32.95 -10.07
CA ALA A 18 1.93 31.81 -9.22
C ALA A 18 1.53 30.63 -10.13
N ASP A 19 1.87 29.39 -9.74
CA ASP A 19 1.31 28.16 -10.36
C ASP A 19 -0.21 28.33 -10.47
N GLY A 20 -0.71 28.37 -11.70
CA GLY A 20 -2.07 28.80 -12.00
C GLY A 20 -3.11 27.69 -11.84
N GLU A 21 -4.39 28.03 -11.94
CA GLU A 21 -5.54 27.10 -11.91
C GLU A 21 -5.42 25.89 -12.87
N ARG A 22 -4.58 26.02 -13.92
CA ARG A 22 -4.30 24.96 -14.90
C ARG A 22 -3.63 23.72 -14.30
N ASP A 23 -2.86 23.87 -13.23
CA ASP A 23 -2.21 22.74 -12.55
C ASP A 23 -3.15 21.98 -11.60
N ASN A 24 -4.31 22.57 -11.30
CA ASN A 24 -5.38 21.96 -10.50
C ASN A 24 -6.53 21.41 -11.35
N GLN A 25 -6.40 21.39 -12.68
CA GLN A 25 -7.36 20.73 -13.55
C GLN A 25 -7.23 19.21 -13.37
N VAL A 26 -8.18 18.60 -12.65
CA VAL A 26 -8.19 17.16 -12.31
C VAL A 26 -7.88 16.26 -13.51
N ASP A 27 -8.39 16.61 -14.69
CA ASP A 27 -8.20 15.86 -15.93
C ASP A 27 -6.78 15.95 -16.53
N ASN A 28 -5.97 16.92 -16.06
CA ASN A 28 -4.64 17.23 -16.59
C ASN A 28 -3.53 16.99 -15.55
N VAL A 29 -3.87 16.53 -14.34
CA VAL A 29 -2.89 16.15 -13.32
C VAL A 29 -2.31 14.77 -13.66
N ARG A 30 -1.01 14.73 -13.93
CA ARG A 30 -0.29 13.46 -14.12
C ARG A 30 -0.32 12.66 -12.82
N LYS A 31 -0.66 11.37 -12.89
CA LYS A 31 -0.58 10.47 -11.73
C LYS A 31 0.87 10.40 -11.22
N VAL A 32 1.03 10.60 -9.92
CA VAL A 32 2.30 10.43 -9.21
C VAL A 32 2.06 9.42 -8.08
N PRO A 33 2.76 8.28 -8.06
CA PRO A 33 3.76 7.83 -9.04
C PRO A 33 3.16 7.50 -10.43
N PRO A 34 3.98 7.42 -11.49
CA PRO A 34 3.54 6.93 -12.80
C PRO A 34 2.95 5.52 -12.68
N PRO A 35 2.05 5.08 -13.57
CA PRO A 35 1.56 3.71 -13.57
C PRO A 35 2.69 2.69 -13.67
N GLY A 36 2.51 1.55 -12.99
CA GLY A 36 3.43 0.42 -13.02
C GLY A 36 3.50 -0.30 -14.36
N VAL A 37 4.32 -1.36 -14.39
CA VAL A 37 4.44 -2.24 -15.55
C VAL A 37 3.18 -3.06 -15.77
N LYS A 38 2.94 -3.45 -17.01
CA LYS A 38 1.85 -4.37 -17.35
C LYS A 38 2.09 -5.73 -16.69
N VAL A 39 1.21 -6.10 -15.76
CA VAL A 39 1.14 -7.45 -15.19
C VAL A 39 0.41 -8.36 -16.19
N PRO A 40 0.98 -9.50 -16.60
CA PRO A 40 0.31 -10.47 -17.47
C PRO A 40 -1.00 -10.99 -16.89
N ASP A 41 -1.98 -11.31 -17.73
CA ASP A 41 -3.33 -11.70 -17.26
C ASP A 41 -3.31 -12.97 -16.43
N ALA A 42 -2.43 -13.93 -16.77
CA ALA A 42 -2.22 -15.13 -15.97
C ALA A 42 -1.71 -14.81 -14.56
N ASP A 43 -0.75 -13.88 -14.44
CA ASP A 43 -0.22 -13.44 -13.14
C ASP A 43 -1.28 -12.66 -12.35
N LYS A 44 -2.07 -11.80 -13.01
CA LYS A 44 -3.20 -11.11 -12.37
C LYS A 44 -4.23 -12.10 -11.82
N ALA A 45 -4.57 -13.13 -12.58
CA ALA A 45 -5.50 -14.17 -12.15
C ALA A 45 -4.97 -14.97 -10.96
N GLU A 46 -3.69 -15.36 -10.99
CA GLU A 46 -3.04 -16.07 -9.89
C GLU A 46 -2.99 -15.23 -8.60
N LEU A 47 -2.56 -13.97 -8.70
CA LEU A 47 -2.52 -13.05 -7.57
C LEU A 47 -3.93 -12.76 -7.04
N GLY A 48 -4.93 -12.62 -7.92
CA GLY A 48 -6.33 -12.45 -7.55
C GLY A 48 -6.87 -13.64 -6.76
N ALA A 49 -6.61 -14.86 -7.22
CA ALA A 49 -7.01 -16.08 -6.50
C ALA A 49 -6.31 -16.19 -5.13
N GLY A 50 -5.02 -15.86 -5.05
CA GLY A 50 -4.28 -15.87 -3.79
C GLY A 50 -4.73 -14.78 -2.80
N LEU A 51 -5.13 -13.60 -3.30
CA LEU A 51 -5.76 -12.55 -2.48
C LEU A 51 -7.09 -13.04 -1.92
N GLU A 52 -7.96 -13.63 -2.75
CA GLU A 52 -9.25 -14.16 -2.30
C GLU A 52 -9.07 -15.24 -1.22
N ALA A 53 -8.13 -16.17 -1.44
CA ALA A 53 -7.81 -17.22 -0.49
C ALA A 53 -7.31 -16.66 0.85
N LEU A 54 -6.32 -15.77 0.82
CA LEU A 54 -5.77 -15.18 2.05
C LEU A 54 -6.79 -14.29 2.77
N GLY A 55 -7.63 -13.55 2.03
CA GLY A 55 -8.71 -12.75 2.60
C GLY A 55 -9.71 -13.61 3.40
N LYS A 56 -10.14 -14.74 2.83
CA LYS A 56 -11.00 -15.72 3.52
C LYS A 56 -10.37 -16.23 4.82
N GLU A 57 -9.08 -16.54 4.79
CA GLU A 57 -8.34 -17.00 5.97
C GLU A 57 -8.26 -15.93 7.06
N ILE A 58 -8.00 -14.67 6.69
CA ILE A 58 -7.97 -13.54 7.61
C ILE A 58 -9.34 -13.35 8.29
N ASP A 59 -10.43 -13.41 7.51
CA ASP A 59 -11.79 -13.26 8.04
C ASP A 59 -12.18 -14.41 8.97
N ALA A 60 -11.80 -15.64 8.61
CA ALA A 60 -11.97 -16.81 9.46
C ALA A 60 -11.20 -16.65 10.79
N ILE A 61 -9.92 -16.30 10.74
CA ILE A 61 -9.09 -16.10 11.95
C ILE A 61 -9.67 -15.01 12.83
N ARG A 62 -10.15 -13.90 12.26
CA ARG A 62 -10.79 -12.81 13.02
C ARG A 62 -11.98 -13.31 13.84
N THR A 63 -12.72 -14.26 13.28
CA THR A 63 -13.89 -14.86 13.94
C THR A 63 -13.48 -15.93 14.95
N GLU A 64 -12.58 -16.84 14.58
CA GLU A 64 -12.13 -17.98 15.41
C GLU A 64 -11.30 -17.57 16.63
N LEU A 65 -10.54 -16.47 16.51
CA LEU A 65 -9.71 -15.92 17.57
C LEU A 65 -10.36 -14.73 18.28
N LYS A 66 -11.65 -14.47 18.03
CA LYS A 66 -12.40 -13.46 18.77
C LYS A 66 -12.22 -13.68 20.28
N ASP A 67 -11.87 -12.61 20.99
CA ASP A 67 -11.59 -12.58 22.43
C ASP A 67 -10.33 -13.34 22.90
N LYS A 68 -9.53 -13.92 21.98
CA LYS A 68 -8.24 -14.55 22.30
C LYS A 68 -7.09 -13.54 22.15
N PRO A 69 -6.07 -13.58 23.03
CA PRO A 69 -4.92 -12.67 22.94
C PRO A 69 -4.15 -12.83 21.62
N ALA A 70 -4.18 -14.03 21.02
CA ALA A 70 -3.56 -14.31 19.72
C ALA A 70 -4.12 -13.44 18.58
N LEU A 71 -5.35 -12.94 18.68
CA LEU A 71 -5.92 -12.04 17.66
C LEU A 71 -5.09 -10.76 17.46
N ALA A 72 -4.36 -10.33 18.48
CA ALA A 72 -3.45 -9.17 18.39
C ALA A 72 -2.34 -9.36 17.34
N LEU A 73 -2.07 -10.59 16.90
CA LEU A 73 -1.08 -10.93 15.88
C LEU A 73 -1.67 -11.02 14.46
N LEU A 74 -2.99 -10.89 14.30
CA LEU A 74 -3.62 -10.90 12.98
C LEU A 74 -3.05 -9.84 12.01
N PRO A 75 -2.68 -8.61 12.44
CA PRO A 75 -2.06 -7.63 11.56
C PRO A 75 -0.79 -8.13 10.87
N ASP A 76 -0.02 -9.02 11.51
CA ASP A 76 1.20 -9.62 10.93
C ASP A 76 0.91 -10.52 9.72
N VAL A 77 -0.35 -10.92 9.53
CA VAL A 77 -0.86 -11.63 8.35
C VAL A 77 -1.44 -10.65 7.34
N GLU A 78 -2.23 -9.68 7.81
CA GLU A 78 -2.95 -8.71 6.99
C GLU A 78 -2.03 -7.85 6.11
N ILE A 79 -0.82 -7.53 6.58
CA ILE A 79 0.16 -6.76 5.81
C ILE A 79 0.46 -7.39 4.45
N TYR A 80 0.53 -8.72 4.35
CA TYR A 80 0.87 -9.41 3.10
C TYR A 80 -0.28 -9.34 2.10
N HIS A 81 -1.51 -9.51 2.58
CA HIS A 81 -2.70 -9.33 1.74
C HIS A 81 -2.81 -7.89 1.23
N LYS A 82 -2.64 -6.90 2.12
CA LYS A 82 -2.75 -5.49 1.76
C LYS A 82 -1.67 -5.02 0.80
N ALA A 83 -0.42 -5.45 1.02
CA ALA A 83 0.69 -5.12 0.13
C ALA A 83 0.38 -5.51 -1.33
N VAL A 84 -0.09 -6.74 -1.54
CA VAL A 84 -0.40 -7.24 -2.89
C VAL A 84 -1.70 -6.62 -3.43
N ARG A 85 -2.72 -6.45 -2.58
CA ARG A 85 -3.97 -5.82 -2.98
C ARG A 85 -3.76 -4.40 -3.50
N TYR A 86 -3.02 -3.57 -2.78
CA TYR A 86 -2.76 -2.18 -3.21
C TYR A 86 -1.89 -2.13 -4.45
N ALA A 87 -0.85 -2.98 -4.53
CA ALA A 87 -0.01 -3.08 -5.71
C ALA A 87 -0.82 -3.37 -6.99
N LEU A 88 -1.84 -4.23 -6.91
CA LEU A 88 -2.73 -4.50 -8.04
C LEU A 88 -3.82 -3.45 -8.24
N GLN A 89 -4.44 -2.98 -7.15
CA GLN A 89 -5.58 -2.06 -7.21
C GLN A 89 -5.18 -0.68 -7.76
N TYR A 90 -3.95 -0.23 -7.48
CA TYR A 90 -3.46 1.10 -7.84
C TYR A 90 -2.38 1.09 -8.93
N ASP A 91 -2.17 -0.06 -9.60
CA ASP A 91 -1.12 -0.24 -10.62
C ASP A 91 0.28 0.13 -10.11
N GLU A 92 0.66 -0.31 -8.90
CA GLU A 92 1.92 0.04 -8.23
C GLU A 92 2.99 -1.07 -8.30
N ILE A 93 2.87 -1.98 -9.28
CA ILE A 93 3.95 -2.92 -9.61
C ILE A 93 4.88 -2.21 -10.61
N PHE A 94 6.00 -1.66 -10.16
CA PHE A 94 6.90 -0.85 -10.99
C PHE A 94 7.99 -1.67 -11.70
N ASN A 95 8.18 -2.92 -11.29
CA ASN A 95 9.14 -3.83 -11.91
C ASN A 95 8.53 -5.22 -12.11
N VAL A 96 8.80 -5.86 -13.25
CA VAL A 96 8.31 -7.23 -13.54
C VAL A 96 8.74 -8.24 -12.47
N LYS A 97 9.91 -8.03 -11.82
CA LYS A 97 10.39 -8.89 -10.73
C LYS A 97 9.50 -8.83 -9.48
N GLU A 98 8.76 -7.74 -9.28
CA GLU A 98 7.86 -7.57 -8.13
C GLU A 98 6.63 -8.47 -8.24
N ILE A 99 6.28 -8.97 -9.42
CA ILE A 99 5.20 -9.96 -9.60
C ILE A 99 5.55 -11.24 -8.83
N ALA A 100 6.78 -11.73 -8.97
CA ALA A 100 7.24 -12.89 -8.21
C ALA A 100 7.30 -12.60 -6.70
N ALA A 101 7.69 -11.39 -6.31
CA ALA A 101 7.67 -10.96 -4.91
C ALA A 101 6.25 -10.93 -4.33
N ALA A 102 5.26 -10.45 -5.08
CA ALA A 102 3.86 -10.43 -4.68
C ALA A 102 3.30 -11.84 -4.45
N LYS A 103 3.63 -12.80 -5.34
CA LYS A 103 3.27 -14.21 -5.15
C LYS A 103 3.88 -14.77 -3.86
N ASN A 104 5.17 -14.51 -3.61
CA ASN A 104 5.86 -14.93 -2.39
C ASN A 104 5.25 -14.29 -1.13
N GLN A 105 4.81 -13.02 -1.20
CA GLN A 105 4.12 -12.35 -0.10
C GLN A 105 2.79 -13.03 0.24
N LEU A 106 1.98 -13.41 -0.75
CA LEU A 106 0.73 -14.16 -0.51
C LEU A 106 1.02 -15.52 0.14
N GLN A 107 2.04 -16.23 -0.33
CA GLN A 107 2.46 -17.51 0.27
C GLN A 107 2.91 -17.34 1.73
N LEU A 108 3.68 -16.29 2.03
CA LEU A 108 4.13 -16.00 3.39
C LEU A 108 2.98 -15.59 4.30
N GLY A 109 2.04 -14.77 3.79
CA GLY A 109 0.80 -14.44 4.49
C GLY A 109 -0.01 -15.68 4.84
N MET A 110 -0.18 -16.60 3.89
CA MET A 110 -0.86 -17.88 4.11
C MET A 110 -0.14 -18.75 5.15
N HIS A 111 1.19 -18.80 5.10
CA HIS A 111 1.98 -19.53 6.09
C HIS A 111 1.78 -18.97 7.51
N ARG A 112 1.79 -17.64 7.65
CA ARG A 112 1.53 -17.00 8.94
C ARG A 112 0.09 -17.18 9.41
N ALA A 113 -0.88 -17.13 8.50
CA ALA A 113 -2.28 -17.40 8.81
C ALA A 113 -2.44 -18.80 9.43
N LYS A 114 -1.81 -19.81 8.81
CA LYS A 114 -1.80 -21.18 9.33
C LYS A 114 -1.16 -21.27 10.72
N GLN A 115 0.04 -20.71 10.90
CA GLN A 115 0.73 -20.72 12.19
C GLN A 115 -0.07 -20.03 13.29
N LEU A 116 -0.73 -18.91 12.95
CA LEU A 116 -1.56 -18.16 13.88
C LEU A 116 -2.76 -19.00 14.34
N ARG A 117 -3.44 -19.68 13.40
CA ARG A 117 -4.54 -20.60 13.72
C ARG A 117 -4.08 -21.78 14.58
N GLU A 118 -2.92 -22.35 14.27
CA GLU A 118 -2.32 -23.45 15.02
C GLU A 118 -1.76 -23.03 16.40
N GLY A 119 -1.77 -21.73 16.72
CA GLY A 119 -1.23 -21.20 17.99
C GLY A 119 0.29 -21.28 18.08
N THR A 120 0.98 -21.35 16.94
CA THR A 120 2.45 -21.48 16.84
C THR A 120 3.11 -20.36 16.03
N PRO A 121 2.78 -19.06 16.26
CA PRO A 121 3.40 -17.96 15.52
C PRO A 121 4.91 -17.91 15.80
N ASN A 122 5.73 -18.29 14.82
CA ASN A 122 7.18 -18.49 15.02
C ASN A 122 8.07 -17.53 14.23
N TRP A 123 7.49 -16.52 13.56
CA TRP A 123 8.24 -15.58 12.73
C TRP A 123 9.25 -14.72 13.51
N TRP A 124 9.12 -14.64 14.84
CA TRP A 124 10.11 -14.02 15.75
C TRP A 124 11.40 -14.83 15.86
N ASN A 125 11.34 -16.14 15.57
CA ASN A 125 12.48 -17.04 15.62
C ASN A 125 13.29 -17.01 14.31
N THR A 126 12.79 -16.32 13.28
CA THR A 126 13.49 -16.15 12.01
C THR A 126 14.66 -15.18 12.19
N ARG A 127 15.84 -15.53 11.66
CA ARG A 127 16.98 -14.60 11.62
C ARG A 127 16.78 -13.59 10.51
N GLY A 128 17.09 -12.32 10.79
CA GLY A 128 17.02 -11.23 9.81
C GLY A 128 15.80 -10.32 10.01
N PRO A 129 15.50 -9.45 9.03
CA PRO A 129 14.36 -8.54 9.13
C PRO A 129 13.04 -9.32 9.11
N VAL A 130 12.13 -8.94 10.01
CA VAL A 130 10.79 -9.53 10.13
C VAL A 130 9.77 -8.42 9.93
N SER A 131 8.90 -8.55 8.92
CA SER A 131 7.78 -7.63 8.71
C SER A 131 6.70 -7.89 9.76
N LEU A 132 6.28 -6.85 10.46
CA LEU A 132 5.19 -6.87 11.45
C LEU A 132 4.10 -5.90 11.03
N GLY A 133 2.86 -6.21 11.40
CA GLY A 133 1.69 -5.39 11.15
C GLY A 133 1.30 -4.54 12.35
N TYR A 134 0.65 -3.43 12.07
CA TYR A 134 0.12 -2.54 13.10
C TYR A 134 -1.23 -2.00 12.66
N VAL A 135 -2.22 -2.02 13.55
CA VAL A 135 -3.52 -1.40 13.27
C VAL A 135 -3.46 0.09 13.60
N SER A 136 -3.62 0.93 12.59
CA SER A 136 -3.77 2.37 12.70
C SER A 136 -4.91 2.74 13.65
N LYS A 137 -4.62 3.62 14.62
CA LYS A 137 -5.61 4.18 15.55
C LYS A 137 -6.51 5.24 14.91
N ILE A 138 -6.17 5.71 13.71
CA ILE A 138 -6.89 6.78 13.01
C ILE A 138 -8.06 6.20 12.23
N ASP A 139 -7.79 5.14 11.45
CA ASP A 139 -8.72 4.62 10.43
C ASP A 139 -8.84 3.09 10.42
N GLY A 140 -8.16 2.38 11.33
CA GLY A 140 -8.20 0.92 11.40
C GLY A 140 -7.46 0.22 10.25
N SER A 141 -6.68 0.97 9.46
CA SER A 141 -5.81 0.39 8.45
C SER A 141 -4.68 -0.43 9.10
N VAL A 142 -4.02 -1.24 8.27
CA VAL A 142 -2.87 -2.11 8.55
C VAL A 142 -1.94 -1.92 7.37
#